data_AF-A0A5D2INX8-F1
#
_entry.id   AF-A0A5D2INX8-F1
#
_cell.length_a   1.000
_cell.length_b   1.000
_cell.length_c   1.000
_cell.angle_alpha   90.00
_cell.angle_beta   90.00
_cell.angle_gamma   90.00
#
_symmetry.space_group_name_H-M   'P 1'
#
loop_
_entity.id
_entity.type
_entity.pdbx_description
1 polymer ?
#
loop_
_entity_poly.entity_id
_entity_poly.type
_entity_poly.pdbx_seq_one_letter_code
_entity_poly.pdbx_strand_id
1 'polypeptide(L)' 'MEELERTDNVSTLSEELLLIMETIPDPLLPLTNGPINPSWDRWFEGPQDAKGCRCQIL' A
#
# COMPACT_ATOMS: atom_id res chain seq x y z
N MET A 1 -24.91 25.85 -3.38
CA MET A 1 -25.69 24.62 -3.12
C MET A 1 -25.60 23.69 -4.32
N GLU A 2 -25.64 24.23 -5.55
CA GLU A 2 -25.47 23.48 -6.82
C GLU A 2 -24.17 22.67 -6.95
N GLU A 3 -23.03 23.14 -6.43
CA GLU A 3 -21.75 22.41 -6.55
C GLU A 3 -21.75 21.04 -5.81
N LEU A 4 -22.55 20.89 -4.74
CA LEU A 4 -22.67 19.63 -3.98
C LEU A 4 -23.60 18.63 -4.68
N GLU A 5 -24.51 19.11 -5.54
CA GLU A 5 -25.41 18.26 -6.34
C GLU A 5 -24.74 17.74 -7.62
N ARG A 6 -23.55 18.27 -7.97
CA ARG A 6 -22.76 17.84 -9.13
C ARG A 6 -21.85 16.64 -8.82
N THR A 7 -21.65 16.31 -7.55
CA THR A 7 -20.86 15.14 -7.16
C THR A 7 -21.74 13.90 -7.17
N ASP A 8 -21.27 12.82 -7.81
CA ASP A 8 -21.91 11.51 -7.73
C ASP A 8 -22.12 11.11 -6.26
N ASN A 9 -23.10 10.23 -5.99
CA ASN A 9 -23.44 9.81 -4.64
C ASN A 9 -22.20 9.27 -3.92
N VAL A 10 -21.69 10.04 -2.96
CA VAL A 10 -20.49 9.75 -2.18
C VAL A 10 -20.60 8.39 -1.46
N SER A 11 -21.82 7.94 -1.12
CA SER A 11 -22.01 6.65 -0.47
C SER A 11 -21.64 5.49 -1.40
N THR A 12 -22.01 5.56 -2.68
CA THR A 12 -21.73 4.50 -3.66
C THR A 12 -20.25 4.44 -3.99
N LEU A 13 -19.61 5.61 -4.16
CA LEU A 13 -18.15 5.70 -4.35
C LEU A 13 -17.38 5.13 -3.15
N SER A 14 -17.91 5.27 -1.92
CA SER A 14 -17.26 4.71 -0.73
C SER A 14 -17.30 3.19 -0.68
N GLU A 15 -18.40 2.57 -1.14
CA GLU A 15 -18.55 1.11 -1.13
C GLU A 15 -17.61 0.43 -2.13
N GLU A 16 -17.51 1.00 -3.34
CA GLU A 16 -16.56 0.51 -4.37
C GLU A 16 -15.11 0.65 -3.92
N LEU A 17 -14.77 1.79 -3.30
CA LEU A 17 -13.44 2.02 -2.74
C LEU A 17 -13.10 0.99 -1.65
N LEU A 18 -14.04 0.74 -0.73
CA LEU A 18 -13.86 -0.24 0.34
C LEU A 18 -13.63 -1.64 -0.23
N LEU A 19 -14.41 -2.05 -1.24
CA LEU A 19 -14.24 -3.34 -1.90
C LEU A 19 -12.84 -3.49 -2.53
N ILE A 20 -12.33 -2.45 -3.17
CA ILE A 20 -10.99 -2.45 -3.76
C ILE A 20 -9.92 -2.58 -2.66
N MET A 21 -10.06 -1.84 -1.56
CA MET A 21 -9.12 -1.88 -0.44
C MET A 21 -9.10 -3.24 0.28
N GLU A 22 -10.23 -3.94 0.35
CA GLU A 22 -10.29 -5.26 0.99
C GLU A 22 -9.74 -6.38 0.11
N THR A 23 -9.72 -6.20 -1.21
CA THR A 23 -9.35 -7.26 -2.17
C THR A 23 -7.89 -7.17 -2.63
N ILE A 24 -7.27 -6.00 -2.54
CA ILE A 24 -5.87 -5.80 -2.92
C ILE A 24 -4.99 -5.84 -1.67
N PRO A 25 -4.06 -6.80 -1.57
CA PRO A 25 -3.17 -6.86 -0.43
C PRO A 25 -2.16 -5.69 -0.52
N ASP A 26 -2.04 -4.95 0.58
CA ASP A 26 -1.10 -3.82 0.74
C ASP A 26 0.07 -4.23 1.67
N PRO A 27 1.33 -4.12 1.22
CA PRO A 27 2.50 -4.47 2.03
C PRO A 27 2.83 -3.49 3.16
N LEU A 28 2.27 -2.28 3.13
CA LEU A 28 2.51 -1.25 4.15
C LEU A 28 1.57 -1.37 5.35
N LEU A 29 0.53 -2.19 5.24
CA LEU A 29 -0.38 -2.45 6.34
C LEU A 29 0.18 -3.53 7.29
N PRO A 30 0.00 -3.39 8.62
CA PRO A 30 0.43 -4.40 9.58
C PRO A 30 -0.25 -5.77 9.39
N LEU A 31 -1.44 -5.75 8.79
CA LEU A 31 -2.25 -6.91 8.46
C LEU A 31 -2.76 -6.71 7.03
N THR A 32 -2.48 -7.68 6.17
CA THR A 32 -2.90 -7.65 4.76
C THR A 32 -3.87 -8.79 4.49
N ASN A 33 -4.94 -8.50 3.75
CA ASN A 33 -5.91 -9.52 3.34
C ASN A 33 -5.53 -10.04 1.96
N GLY A 34 -5.28 -11.35 1.86
CA GLY A 34 -4.91 -12.01 0.60
C GLY A 34 -3.52 -12.66 0.63
N PRO A 35 -3.09 -13.25 -0.50
CA PRO A 35 -1.82 -13.94 -0.58
C PRO A 35 -0.65 -12.94 -0.54
N ILE A 36 0.38 -13.27 0.23
CA ILE A 36 1.61 -12.49 0.27
C ILE A 36 2.31 -12.54 -1.09
N ASN A 37 2.70 -11.37 -1.62
CA ASN A 37 3.45 -11.30 -2.87
C ASN A 37 4.96 -11.36 -2.58
N PRO A 38 5.68 -12.43 -2.98
CA PRO A 38 7.11 -12.58 -2.67
C PRO A 38 8.00 -11.49 -3.28
N SER A 39 7.51 -10.77 -4.30
CA SER A 39 8.26 -9.66 -4.91
C SER A 39 8.31 -8.40 -4.05
N TRP A 40 7.53 -8.33 -2.97
CA TRP A 40 7.53 -7.20 -2.05
C TRP A 40 8.83 -7.05 -1.30
N ASP A 41 9.47 -8.16 -0.93
CA ASP A 41 10.75 -8.16 -0.20
C ASP A 41 11.80 -7.29 -0.91
N ARG A 42 11.85 -7.36 -2.24
CA ARG A 42 12.76 -6.54 -3.08
C ARG A 42 12.60 -5.03 -2.87
N TRP A 43 11.39 -4.54 -2.58
CA TRP A 43 11.14 -3.12 -2.35
C TRP A 43 11.56 -2.68 -0.93
N PHE A 44 11.59 -3.61 0.03
CA PHE A 44 11.94 -3.35 1.43
C PHE A 44 13.38 -3.75 1.80
N GLU A 45 14.08 -4.50 0.95
CA GLU A 45 15.48 -4.89 1.11
C GLU A 45 16.47 -3.71 1.09
N GLY A 46 16.04 -2.53 0.63
CA GLY A 46 16.88 -1.35 0.47
C GLY A 46 17.77 -1.38 -0.78
N PRO A 47 18.62 -0.37 -1.00
CA PRO A 47 19.45 -0.30 -2.20
C PRO A 47 20.46 -1.46 -2.24
N GLN A 48 20.39 -2.30 -3.28
CA GLN A 48 21.29 -3.43 -3.49
C GLN A 48 22.77 -3.00 -3.58
N ASP A 49 23.01 -1.77 -4.04
CA ASP A 49 24.34 -1.14 -4.17
C ASP A 49 24.72 -0.26 -2.98
N ALA A 50 23.95 -0.30 -1.88
CA ALA A 50 24.42 0.27 -0.63
C ALA A 50 25.68 -0.52 -0.24
N LYS A 51 26.85 0.04 -0.55
CA LYS A 51 28.15 -0.47 -0.10
C LYS A 51 28.05 -0.52 1.42
N GLY A 52 27.67 -1.67 1.96
CA GLY A 52 27.49 -1.86 3.39
C GLY A 52 28.74 -1.32 4.06
N CYS A 53 28.59 -0.37 4.99
CA CYS A 53 29.77 0.11 5.69
C CYS A 53 30.43 -1.11 6.32
N ARG A 54 31.68 -1.41 5.92
CA ARG A 54 32.53 -2.40 6.61
C ARG A 54 33.08 -1.79 7.89
N CYS A 55 32.20 -1.14 8.65
CA CYS A 55 32.47 -0.61 9.97
C CYS A 55 32.50 -1.82 10.91
N GLN A 56 33.69 -2.39 11.18
CA GLN A 56 33.84 -3.27 12.33
C GLN A 56 33.69 -2.40 13.57
N ILE A 57 32.61 -2.57 14.32
CA ILE A 57 32.51 -1.99 15.66
C ILE A 57 33.57 -2.71 16.49
N LEU A 58 34.65 -1.99 16.81
CA LEU A 58 35.71 -2.39 17.72
C LEU A 58 35.23 -2.35 19.17
#